data_AF-A0A167FTW4-F1
#
_entry.id   AF-A0A167FTW4-F1
#
_cell.length_a   1.000
_cell.length_b   1.000
_cell.length_c   1.000
_cell.angle_alpha   90.00
_cell.angle_beta   90.00
_cell.angle_gamma   90.00
#
_symmetry.space_group_name_H-M   'P 1'
#
loop_
_entity.id
_entity.type
_entity.pdbx_description
1 polymer ?
#
loop_
_entity_poly.entity_id
_entity_poly.type
_entity_poly.pdbx_seq_one_letter_code
_entity_poly.pdbx_strand_id
1 'polypeptide(L)'
;MKKKLTIPVPRNRYFVRGYIKPSAASITQTRPVFLYAYNVQRNANFRARCGCSPIGTCNSLNRGTSFCTVDYNAGVPAAAKYRIKVYIKHYGREYYNRGDTNFETIWRRFINAPSSYNHFTTAILDGPGSPGRAGYFQNDNNDTPGPNTGTLGLQVFDRTTNPPVTVYRALWYFDQGFANFGREWLRCGHDYAFLFRDTP
;
A
#
# COMPACT_ATOMS: atom_id res chain seq x y z
N MET A 1 -12.14 -19.85 27.60
CA MET A 1 -10.88 -20.22 26.89
C MET A 1 -10.81 -19.46 25.57
N LYS A 2 -9.92 -18.46 25.43
CA LYS A 2 -9.74 -17.70 24.17
C LYS A 2 -8.74 -18.44 23.28
N LYS A 3 -9.22 -19.12 22.23
CA LYS A 3 -8.37 -19.72 21.20
C LYS A 3 -7.65 -18.60 20.44
N LYS A 4 -6.33 -18.51 20.63
CA LYS A 4 -5.43 -17.64 19.86
C LYS A 4 -5.43 -18.17 18.42
N LEU A 5 -6.06 -17.43 17.50
CA LEU A 5 -6.05 -17.76 16.08
C LEU A 5 -4.66 -17.44 15.54
N THR A 6 -3.77 -18.43 15.50
CA THR A 6 -2.45 -18.30 14.89
C THR A 6 -2.63 -18.31 13.38
N ILE A 7 -2.60 -17.14 12.75
CA ILE A 7 -2.62 -17.02 11.29
C ILE A 7 -1.27 -17.53 10.78
N PRO A 8 -1.21 -18.59 9.94
CA PRO A 8 0.05 -19.06 9.40
C PRO A 8 0.63 -18.01 8.44
N VAL A 9 1.85 -17.56 8.73
CA VAL A 9 2.63 -16.77 7.77
C VAL A 9 3.15 -17.75 6.72
N PRO A 10 2.79 -17.62 5.43
CA PRO A 10 3.30 -18.53 4.40
C PRO A 10 4.81 -18.37 4.28
N ARG A 11 5.55 -19.40 4.70
CA ARG A 11 6.97 -19.61 4.35
C ARG A 11 7.00 -20.01 2.88
N ASN A 12 7.89 -19.40 2.11
CA ASN A 12 8.07 -19.51 0.65
C ASN A 12 7.20 -18.53 -0.16
N ARG A 13 7.66 -17.27 -0.22
CA ARG A 13 7.24 -16.32 -1.27
C ARG A 13 8.42 -16.10 -2.21
N TYR A 14 8.24 -16.43 -3.48
CA TYR A 14 9.10 -15.97 -4.55
C TYR A 14 8.98 -14.43 -4.59
N PHE A 15 9.98 -13.74 -4.06
CA PHE A 15 10.07 -12.29 -4.17
C PHE A 15 10.41 -11.95 -5.62
N VAL A 16 9.43 -11.49 -6.39
CA VAL A 16 9.76 -10.75 -7.60
C VAL A 16 10.24 -9.38 -7.14
N ARG A 17 11.58 -9.19 -7.09
CA ARG A 17 12.21 -7.89 -6.84
C ARG A 17 11.93 -6.97 -8.03
N GLY A 18 10.76 -6.33 -8.04
CA GLY A 18 10.50 -5.20 -8.92
C GLY A 18 11.20 -3.97 -8.35
N TYR A 19 12.37 -3.60 -8.90
CA TYR A 19 12.98 -2.30 -8.65
C TYR A 19 12.31 -1.26 -9.54
N ILE A 20 11.12 -0.78 -9.17
CA ILE A 20 10.61 0.45 -9.77
C ILE A 20 11.27 1.61 -9.04
N LYS A 21 12.15 2.35 -9.72
CA LYS A 21 12.65 3.65 -9.28
C LYS A 21 11.44 4.59 -9.25
N PRO A 22 10.89 4.97 -8.08
CA PRO A 22 9.76 5.88 -8.05
C PRO A 22 10.26 7.23 -8.55
N SER A 23 9.58 7.80 -9.54
CA SER A 23 9.72 9.23 -9.85
C SER A 23 9.07 10.03 -8.72
N ALA A 24 9.75 10.12 -7.58
CA ALA A 24 9.40 11.13 -6.59
C ALA A 24 9.77 12.49 -7.19
N ALA A 25 8.87 13.47 -7.11
CA ALA A 25 9.25 14.87 -7.27
C ALA A 25 10.38 15.13 -6.26
N SER A 26 11.59 15.37 -6.77
CA SER A 26 12.81 15.43 -5.99
C SER A 26 12.90 16.78 -5.27
N ILE A 27 12.39 16.84 -4.05
CA ILE A 27 12.91 17.77 -3.04
C ILE A 27 14.01 16.99 -2.30
N THR A 28 15.19 17.61 -2.19
CA THR A 28 16.46 17.15 -1.58
C THR A 28 16.33 16.88 -0.07
N GLN A 29 15.40 16.01 0.32
CA GLN A 29 15.30 15.47 1.67
C GLN A 29 15.84 14.04 1.64
N THR A 30 16.86 13.75 2.46
CA THR A 30 17.30 12.38 2.75
C THR A 30 16.07 11.60 3.20
N ARG A 31 15.64 10.60 2.41
CA ARG A 31 14.39 9.88 2.66
C ARG A 31 14.56 9.04 3.94
N PRO A 32 13.95 9.37 5.09
CA PRO A 32 14.22 8.68 6.35
C PRO A 32 13.71 7.23 6.36
N VAL A 33 12.72 6.94 5.52
CA VAL A 33 12.14 5.62 5.30
C VAL A 33 11.95 5.43 3.80
N PHE A 34 12.19 4.22 3.29
CA PHE A 34 11.96 3.87 1.90
C PHE A 34 11.19 2.54 1.74
N LEU A 35 10.37 2.46 0.69
CA LEU A 35 9.77 1.22 0.20
C LEU A 35 10.87 0.43 -0.53
N TYR A 36 11.28 -0.71 0.02
CA TYR A 36 12.40 -1.50 -0.53
C TYR A 36 11.94 -2.76 -1.25
N ALA A 37 10.73 -3.24 -0.95
CA ALA A 37 10.12 -4.36 -1.63
C ALA A 37 8.59 -4.25 -1.55
N TYR A 38 7.94 -4.88 -2.52
CA TYR A 38 6.50 -5.10 -2.52
C TYR A 38 6.21 -6.47 -3.12
N ASN A 39 5.04 -7.01 -2.83
CA ASN A 39 4.54 -8.23 -3.46
C ASN A 39 3.05 -8.09 -3.73
N VAL A 40 2.63 -8.51 -4.91
CA VAL A 40 1.22 -8.60 -5.28
C VAL A 40 0.98 -9.99 -5.83
N GLN A 41 -0.01 -10.68 -5.29
CA GLN A 41 -0.33 -12.03 -5.71
C GLN A 41 -1.84 -12.25 -5.72
N ARG A 42 -2.31 -13.03 -6.70
CA ARG A 42 -3.68 -13.51 -6.71
C ARG A 42 -3.86 -14.51 -5.57
N ASN A 43 -4.86 -14.31 -4.72
CA ASN A 43 -5.16 -15.21 -3.62
C ASN A 43 -5.77 -16.53 -4.13
N ALA A 44 -5.54 -17.64 -3.43
CA ALA A 44 -6.16 -18.93 -3.79
C ALA A 44 -7.70 -18.85 -3.82
N ASN A 45 -8.29 -18.03 -2.95
CA ASN A 45 -9.73 -17.78 -2.87
C ASN A 45 -10.17 -16.58 -3.72
N PHE A 46 -9.44 -16.18 -4.77
CA PHE A 46 -9.75 -14.97 -5.53
C PHE A 46 -11.20 -14.95 -6.05
N ARG A 47 -11.73 -16.10 -6.50
CA ARG A 47 -13.08 -16.19 -7.05
C ARG A 47 -14.13 -15.79 -6.02
N ALA A 48 -14.06 -16.38 -4.83
CA ALA A 48 -14.95 -16.05 -3.73
C ALA A 48 -14.82 -14.58 -3.30
N ARG A 49 -13.59 -14.05 -3.27
CA ARG A 49 -13.32 -12.65 -2.94
C ARG A 49 -13.84 -11.66 -4.00
N CYS A 50 -13.93 -12.06 -5.25
CA CYS A 50 -14.51 -11.30 -6.35
C CYS A 50 -16.01 -11.58 -6.57
N GLY A 51 -16.67 -12.32 -5.68
CA GLY A 51 -18.09 -12.66 -5.81
C GLY A 51 -18.42 -13.57 -7.01
N CYS A 52 -17.42 -14.27 -7.55
CA CYS A 52 -17.59 -15.13 -8.72
C CYS A 52 -18.03 -16.56 -8.34
N SER A 53 -18.76 -17.21 -9.25
CA SER A 53 -18.97 -18.66 -9.20
C SER A 53 -17.63 -19.43 -9.15
N PRO A 54 -17.55 -20.59 -8.48
CA PRO A 54 -16.37 -21.46 -8.48
C PRO A 54 -16.00 -21.98 -9.87
N ILE A 55 -16.98 -22.10 -10.78
CA ILE A 55 -16.87 -22.74 -12.09
C ILE A 55 -17.39 -21.73 -13.12
N GLY A 56 -16.52 -21.16 -13.96
CA GLY A 56 -16.89 -20.12 -14.93
C GLY A 56 -15.80 -19.07 -15.15
N THR A 57 -16.13 -17.97 -15.84
CA THR A 57 -15.23 -16.81 -15.96
C THR A 57 -15.28 -15.97 -14.68
N CYS A 58 -14.15 -15.35 -14.32
CA CYS A 58 -14.08 -14.43 -13.18
C CYS A 58 -13.07 -13.33 -13.49
N ASN A 59 -13.53 -12.09 -13.49
CA ASN A 59 -12.70 -10.93 -13.81
C ASN A 59 -12.16 -10.30 -12.52
N SER A 60 -10.84 -10.13 -12.43
CA SER A 60 -10.20 -9.49 -11.27
C SER A 60 -10.40 -7.97 -11.20
N LEU A 61 -10.97 -7.36 -12.24
CA LEU A 61 -11.35 -5.94 -12.29
C LEU A 61 -12.72 -5.67 -11.67
N ASN A 62 -13.46 -6.72 -11.32
CA ASN A 62 -14.74 -6.61 -10.63
C ASN A 62 -14.53 -6.03 -9.23
N ARG A 63 -15.59 -5.42 -8.69
CA ARG A 63 -15.70 -5.13 -7.27
C ARG A 63 -15.50 -6.38 -6.43
N GLY A 64 -14.77 -6.27 -5.33
CA GLY A 64 -14.59 -7.37 -4.39
C GLY A 64 -13.55 -7.10 -3.34
N THR A 65 -13.25 -8.10 -2.52
CA THR A 65 -12.38 -7.94 -1.35
C THR A 65 -10.93 -8.29 -1.68
N SER A 66 -9.99 -7.49 -1.18
CA SER A 66 -8.55 -7.76 -1.20
C SER A 66 -7.95 -7.60 0.19
N PHE A 67 -6.71 -8.03 0.36
CA PHE A 67 -6.00 -7.97 1.63
C PHE A 67 -4.68 -7.23 1.47
N CYS A 68 -4.36 -6.34 2.40
CA CYS A 68 -3.09 -5.63 2.43
C CYS A 68 -2.31 -6.00 3.69
N THR A 69 -0.99 -6.08 3.56
CA THR A 69 -0.02 -6.19 4.65
C THR A 69 1.06 -5.13 4.47
N VAL A 70 1.40 -4.45 5.55
CA VAL A 70 2.52 -3.53 5.63
C VAL A 70 3.51 -4.12 6.63
N ASP A 71 4.75 -4.27 6.21
CA ASP A 71 5.84 -4.61 7.11
C ASP A 71 6.82 -3.45 7.20
N TYR A 72 7.21 -3.10 8.42
CA TYR A 72 8.07 -1.96 8.69
C TYR A 72 9.24 -2.42 9.57
N ASN A 73 10.45 -2.28 9.04
CA ASN A 73 11.68 -2.76 9.66
C ASN A 73 11.71 -4.28 9.92
N ALA A 74 10.99 -5.06 9.12
CA ALA A 74 11.03 -6.52 9.19
C ALA A 74 12.47 -7.06 9.15
N GLY A 75 12.79 -7.95 10.09
CA GLY A 75 14.10 -8.59 10.19
C GLY A 75 15.23 -7.67 10.65
N VAL A 76 14.94 -6.45 11.11
CA VAL A 76 15.91 -5.54 11.72
C VAL A 76 15.80 -5.66 13.24
N PRO A 77 16.87 -6.06 13.97
CA PRO A 77 16.82 -6.24 15.43
C PRO A 77 16.66 -4.93 16.21
N ALA A 78 17.11 -3.81 15.62
CA ALA A 78 17.03 -2.50 16.25
C ALA A 78 15.61 -1.94 16.22
N ALA A 79 15.27 -1.16 17.25
CA ALA A 79 14.03 -0.38 17.26
C ALA A 79 14.00 0.56 16.05
N ALA A 80 12.82 0.72 15.45
CA ALA A 80 12.67 1.64 14.33
C ALA A 80 13.00 3.08 14.75
N LYS A 81 13.75 3.82 13.93
CA LYS A 81 14.10 5.23 14.20
C LYS A 81 12.88 6.14 14.07
N TYR A 82 11.93 5.76 13.21
CA TYR A 82 10.72 6.52 12.92
C TYR A 82 9.45 5.72 13.24
N ARG A 83 8.30 6.38 13.07
CA ARG A 83 6.99 5.73 12.97
C ARG A 83 6.44 5.98 11.57
N ILE A 84 5.61 5.07 11.06
CA ILE A 84 5.01 5.25 9.73
C ILE A 84 3.50 5.07 9.73
N LYS A 85 2.83 5.72 8.80
CA LYS A 85 1.45 5.43 8.43
C LYS A 85 1.35 5.30 6.92
N VAL A 86 0.69 4.23 6.50
CA VAL A 86 0.58 3.86 5.09
C VAL A 86 -0.87 3.94 4.65
N TYR A 87 -1.07 4.43 3.45
CA TYR A 87 -2.37 4.67 2.83
C TYR A 87 -2.41 3.99 1.47
N ILE A 88 -3.54 3.39 1.14
CA ILE A 88 -3.87 2.99 -0.23
C ILE A 88 -5.18 3.66 -0.56
N LYS A 89 -5.17 4.45 -1.65
CA LYS A 89 -6.37 5.11 -2.16
C LYS A 89 -6.67 4.68 -3.59
N HIS A 90 -7.94 4.82 -3.98
CA HIS A 90 -8.52 4.30 -5.21
C HIS A 90 -7.85 4.81 -6.48
N TYR A 91 -7.65 6.12 -6.60
CA TYR A 91 -7.19 6.72 -7.84
C TYR A 91 -5.66 6.77 -7.93
N GLY A 92 -5.14 7.04 -9.11
CA GLY A 92 -3.72 7.24 -9.36
C GLY A 92 -3.32 8.70 -9.50
N ARG A 93 -2.26 8.87 -10.29
CA ARG A 93 -1.62 10.15 -10.59
C ARG A 93 -2.60 11.12 -11.27
N GLU A 94 -3.46 10.62 -12.14
CA GLU A 94 -4.47 11.38 -12.87
C GLU A 94 -5.42 12.14 -11.95
N TYR A 95 -5.71 11.59 -10.77
CA TYR A 95 -6.58 12.26 -9.80
C TYR A 95 -5.80 13.06 -8.76
N TYR A 96 -4.73 12.49 -8.19
CA TYR A 96 -4.04 13.11 -7.05
C TYR A 96 -2.98 14.12 -7.46
N ASN A 97 -2.27 13.91 -8.57
CA ASN A 97 -1.22 14.83 -9.02
C ASN A 97 -1.79 15.87 -10.00
N ARG A 98 -2.59 15.49 -11.01
CA ARG A 98 -3.19 16.40 -12.01
C ARG A 98 -2.20 17.35 -12.71
N GLY A 99 -0.93 16.96 -12.83
CA GLY A 99 0.11 17.82 -13.42
C GLY A 99 0.71 18.84 -12.45
N ASP A 100 0.32 18.83 -11.17
CA ASP A 100 0.92 19.69 -10.17
C ASP A 100 2.38 19.31 -9.91
N THR A 101 3.20 20.33 -9.64
CA THR A 101 4.60 20.20 -9.24
C THR A 101 4.80 20.41 -7.73
N ASN A 102 3.83 21.02 -7.04
CA ASN A 102 3.89 21.27 -5.60
C ASN A 102 3.41 20.05 -4.80
N PHE A 103 4.34 19.40 -4.09
CA PHE A 103 4.04 18.20 -3.30
C PHE A 103 3.03 18.44 -2.18
N GLU A 104 3.00 19.62 -1.55
CA GLU A 104 2.02 19.92 -0.50
C GLU A 104 0.60 19.96 -1.02
N THR A 105 0.40 20.56 -2.19
CA THR A 105 -0.90 20.57 -2.87
C THR A 105 -1.34 19.15 -3.21
N ILE A 106 -0.44 18.35 -3.78
CA ILE A 106 -0.68 16.94 -4.13
C ILE A 106 -1.02 16.13 -2.87
N TRP A 107 -0.25 16.28 -1.79
CA TRP A 107 -0.46 15.57 -0.54
C TRP A 107 -1.76 15.96 0.13
N ARG A 108 -2.11 17.25 0.18
CA ARG A 108 -3.39 17.72 0.74
C ARG A 108 -4.55 17.11 -0.03
N ARG A 109 -4.49 17.09 -1.37
CA ARG A 109 -5.51 16.43 -2.21
C ARG A 109 -5.59 14.93 -1.91
N PHE A 110 -4.45 14.27 -1.79
CA PHE A 110 -4.38 12.86 -1.44
C PHE A 110 -5.02 12.60 -0.09
N ILE A 111 -4.59 13.26 0.99
CA ILE A 111 -5.03 12.95 2.36
C ILE A 111 -6.51 13.32 2.58
N ASN A 112 -6.98 14.41 1.97
CA ASN A 112 -8.36 14.91 2.06
C ASN A 112 -9.31 14.29 1.02
N ALA A 113 -8.85 13.30 0.24
CA ALA A 113 -9.72 12.60 -0.69
C ALA A 113 -10.94 12.01 0.04
N PRO A 114 -12.12 11.96 -0.61
CA PRO A 114 -13.34 11.35 -0.08
C PRO A 114 -13.08 9.99 0.58
N SER A 115 -13.82 9.69 1.65
CA SER A 115 -13.67 8.43 2.39
C SER A 115 -13.93 7.21 1.51
N SER A 116 -14.81 7.32 0.53
CA SER A 116 -15.06 6.30 -0.50
C SER A 116 -13.84 5.97 -1.34
N TYR A 117 -12.81 6.82 -1.37
CA TYR A 117 -11.59 6.57 -2.13
C TYR A 117 -10.50 5.94 -1.25
N ASN A 118 -10.75 5.74 0.05
CA ASN A 118 -9.80 5.12 0.95
C ASN A 118 -10.00 3.62 0.96
N HIS A 119 -9.04 2.88 0.39
CA HIS A 119 -9.06 1.43 0.40
C HIS A 119 -8.47 0.89 1.69
N PHE A 120 -7.28 1.34 2.03
CA PHE A 120 -6.58 0.83 3.20
C PHE A 120 -5.80 1.94 3.89
N THR A 121 -5.76 1.91 5.22
CA THR A 121 -4.95 2.81 6.02
C THR A 121 -4.48 2.05 7.24
N THR A 122 -3.18 2.11 7.53
CA THR A 122 -2.63 1.48 8.73
C THR A 122 -2.91 2.35 9.96
N ALA A 123 -2.79 1.73 11.15
CA ALA A 123 -2.43 2.50 12.35
C ALA A 123 -1.05 3.17 12.16
N ILE A 124 -0.66 4.04 13.10
CA ILE A 124 0.75 4.46 13.17
C ILE A 124 1.56 3.24 13.63
N LEU A 125 2.50 2.82 12.79
CA LEU A 125 3.34 1.65 13.00
C LEU A 125 4.66 2.10 13.64
N ASP A 126 4.96 1.53 14.80
CA ASP A 126 6.19 1.76 15.58
C ASP A 126 7.32 0.77 15.24
N GLY A 127 7.09 -0.17 14.33
CA GLY A 127 8.11 -1.13 13.89
C GLY A 127 7.56 -2.53 13.61
N PRO A 128 8.40 -3.56 13.72
CA PRO A 128 8.01 -4.94 13.45
C PRO A 128 6.85 -5.38 14.33
N GLY A 129 5.81 -5.93 13.72
CA GLY A 129 4.67 -6.49 14.46
C GLY A 129 3.67 -5.48 15.02
N SER A 130 3.78 -4.18 14.70
CA SER A 130 2.78 -3.19 15.12
C SER A 130 1.35 -3.61 14.74
N PRO A 131 0.35 -3.40 15.63
CA PRO A 131 -1.04 -3.68 15.32
C PRO A 131 -1.55 -2.75 14.21
N GLY A 132 -2.60 -3.17 13.49
CA GLY A 132 -3.19 -2.37 12.41
C GLY A 132 -2.33 -2.28 11.13
N ARG A 133 -1.32 -3.15 10.98
CA ARG A 133 -0.46 -3.24 9.80
C ARG A 133 -1.07 -4.00 8.62
N ALA A 134 -2.16 -4.71 8.85
CA ALA A 134 -2.79 -5.56 7.85
C ALA A 134 -4.31 -5.49 7.95
N GLY A 135 -5.00 -5.66 6.83
CA GLY A 135 -6.45 -5.57 6.79
C GLY A 135 -7.04 -5.89 5.43
N TYR A 136 -8.31 -6.26 5.45
CA TYR A 136 -9.11 -6.38 4.25
C TYR A 136 -9.62 -5.02 3.80
N PHE A 137 -9.79 -4.87 2.50
CA PHE A 137 -10.42 -3.71 1.89
C PHE A 137 -11.26 -4.13 0.69
N GLN A 138 -12.25 -3.33 0.35
CA GLN A 138 -13.02 -3.50 -0.87
C GLN A 138 -12.29 -2.76 -1.98
N ASN A 139 -12.02 -3.42 -3.09
CA ASN A 139 -11.71 -2.75 -4.34
C ASN A 139 -13.06 -2.47 -5.00
N ASP A 140 -13.27 -1.25 -5.46
CA ASP A 140 -14.41 -0.94 -6.30
C ASP A 140 -14.18 -1.53 -7.70
N ASN A 141 -15.19 -1.47 -8.56
CA ASN A 141 -14.93 -1.76 -9.96
C ASN A 141 -13.81 -0.85 -10.45
N ASN A 142 -12.90 -1.42 -11.23
CA ASN A 142 -11.84 -0.64 -11.86
C ASN A 142 -12.35 0.17 -13.07
N ASP A 143 -13.61 0.61 -13.02
CA ASP A 143 -14.31 1.37 -14.06
C ASP A 143 -13.83 2.82 -14.15
N THR A 144 -12.70 3.15 -13.53
CA THR A 144 -12.15 4.48 -13.57
C THR A 144 -11.46 4.74 -14.91
N PRO A 145 -11.80 5.84 -15.61
CA PRO A 145 -11.18 6.17 -16.87
C PRO A 145 -9.72 6.56 -16.64
N GLY A 146 -8.81 5.61 -16.85
CA GLY A 146 -7.38 5.87 -16.87
C GLY A 146 -6.52 4.64 -16.54
N PRO A 147 -5.29 4.56 -17.06
CA PRO A 147 -4.44 3.38 -16.90
C PRO A 147 -3.90 3.17 -15.48
N ASN A 148 -3.99 4.13 -14.54
CA ASN A 148 -3.22 4.10 -13.30
C ASN A 148 -4.12 4.00 -12.06
N THR A 149 -4.75 2.86 -11.81
CA THR A 149 -5.62 2.76 -10.64
C THR A 149 -4.82 2.43 -9.38
N GLY A 150 -4.94 3.31 -8.37
CA GLY A 150 -4.39 3.13 -7.04
C GLY A 150 -3.15 3.97 -6.72
N THR A 151 -3.13 4.56 -5.54
CA THR A 151 -1.96 5.30 -5.01
C THR A 151 -1.58 4.79 -3.63
N LEU A 152 -0.30 4.49 -3.45
CA LEU A 152 0.29 4.20 -2.13
C LEU A 152 0.85 5.50 -1.56
N GLY A 153 0.47 5.84 -0.34
CA GLY A 153 1.02 6.97 0.41
C GLY A 153 1.75 6.52 1.67
N LEU A 154 2.84 7.21 1.98
CA LEU A 154 3.60 7.05 3.22
C LEU A 154 3.66 8.40 3.93
N GLN A 155 3.37 8.37 5.22
CA GLN A 155 3.67 9.46 6.15
C GLN A 155 4.61 8.92 7.21
N VAL A 156 5.72 9.63 7.44
CA VAL A 156 6.75 9.28 8.43
C VAL A 156 6.72 10.32 9.54
N PHE A 157 6.75 9.84 10.77
CA PHE A 157 6.72 10.66 11.96
C PHE A 157 8.00 10.51 12.76
N ASP A 158 8.41 11.60 13.41
CA ASP A 158 9.43 11.58 14.43
C ASP A 158 8.96 10.71 15.62
N ARG A 159 9.76 9.73 16.00
CA ARG A 159 9.46 8.82 17.10
C ARG A 159 9.60 9.47 18.48
N THR A 160 10.43 10.51 18.59
CA THR A 160 10.73 11.21 19.84
C THR A 160 9.63 12.18 20.27
N THR A 161 8.80 12.61 19.31
CA THR A 161 7.74 13.60 19.55
C THR A 161 6.42 12.96 19.98
N ASN A 162 5.73 13.63 20.91
CA ASN A 162 4.33 13.38 21.26
C ASN A 162 3.60 14.74 21.44
N PRO A 163 2.62 15.09 20.60
CA PRO A 163 2.03 14.31 19.50
C PRO A 163 3.02 14.05 18.35
N PRO A 164 2.80 13.00 17.51
CA PRO A 164 3.70 12.66 16.41
C PRO A 164 3.82 13.79 15.38
N VAL A 165 5.04 14.29 15.16
CA VAL A 165 5.33 15.30 14.13
C VAL A 165 5.71 14.61 12.82
N THR A 166 5.09 15.05 11.71
CA THR A 166 5.42 14.52 10.37
C THR A 166 6.75 15.08 9.90
N VAL A 167 7.70 14.19 9.58
CA VAL A 167 9.04 14.56 9.09
C VAL A 167 9.23 14.29 7.60
N TYR A 168 8.46 13.36 7.04
CA TYR A 168 8.57 13.01 5.62
C TYR A 168 7.26 12.41 5.08
N ARG A 169 7.02 12.61 3.79
CA ARG A 169 5.84 12.10 3.07
C ARG A 169 6.24 11.66 1.67
N ALA A 170 5.60 10.61 1.17
CA ALA A 170 5.82 10.11 -0.19
C ALA A 170 4.55 9.53 -0.79
N LEU A 171 4.46 9.57 -2.12
CA LEU A 171 3.41 8.96 -2.92
C LEU A 171 4.04 8.10 -4.02
N TRP A 172 3.46 6.93 -4.26
CA TRP A 172 3.79 6.05 -5.38
C TRP A 172 2.54 5.80 -6.22
N TYR A 173 2.67 6.06 -7.53
CA TYR A 173 1.58 5.92 -8.49
C TYR A 173 1.68 4.64 -9.34
N PHE A 174 2.69 3.80 -9.12
CA PHE A 174 2.94 2.55 -9.85
C PHE A 174 2.65 2.65 -11.38
N ASP A 175 3.04 3.77 -12.02
CA ASP A 175 2.72 4.09 -13.42
C ASP A 175 3.24 3.06 -14.44
N GLN A 176 4.29 2.32 -14.08
CA GLN A 176 4.83 1.20 -14.90
C GLN A 176 4.10 -0.12 -14.65
N GLY A 177 3.16 -0.13 -13.71
CA GLY A 177 2.44 -1.30 -13.27
C GLY A 177 3.25 -2.26 -12.42
N PHE A 178 2.61 -3.37 -12.06
CA PHE A 178 3.28 -4.54 -11.48
C PHE A 178 3.45 -5.58 -12.59
N ALA A 179 4.58 -6.31 -12.60
CA ALA A 179 4.96 -7.20 -13.70
C ALA A 179 3.82 -8.08 -14.24
N ASN A 180 2.97 -8.65 -13.37
CA ASN A 180 1.87 -9.54 -13.75
C ASN A 180 0.47 -8.87 -13.80
N PHE A 181 0.37 -7.58 -13.46
CA PHE A 181 -0.91 -6.91 -13.22
C PHE A 181 -1.08 -5.62 -14.01
N GLY A 182 -0.10 -5.25 -14.84
CA GLY A 182 -0.16 -4.01 -15.61
C GLY A 182 -0.31 -2.80 -14.70
N ARG A 183 -0.80 -1.68 -15.26
CA ARG A 183 -0.90 -0.39 -14.58
C ARG A 183 -2.08 -0.29 -13.60
N GLU A 184 -3.03 -1.21 -13.72
CA GLU A 184 -4.19 -1.37 -12.83
C GLU A 184 -3.90 -2.38 -11.72
N TRP A 185 -3.51 -1.86 -10.55
CA TRP A 185 -2.97 -2.73 -9.51
C TRP A 185 -3.96 -3.08 -8.40
N LEU A 186 -5.05 -2.32 -8.19
CA LEU A 186 -6.06 -2.59 -7.15
C LEU A 186 -7.16 -3.55 -7.62
N ARG A 187 -6.75 -4.80 -7.85
CA ARG A 187 -7.62 -5.88 -8.32
C ARG A 187 -8.30 -6.60 -7.15
N CYS A 188 -9.53 -7.07 -7.34
CA CYS A 188 -10.22 -7.93 -6.38
C CYS A 188 -9.52 -9.27 -6.22
N GLY A 189 -9.62 -9.87 -5.02
CA GLY A 189 -9.09 -11.20 -4.78
C GLY A 189 -7.56 -11.30 -4.74
N HIS A 190 -6.87 -10.18 -4.54
CA HIS A 190 -5.41 -10.12 -4.45
C HIS A 190 -4.93 -9.83 -3.03
N ASP A 191 -3.72 -10.30 -2.72
CA ASP A 191 -2.98 -9.95 -1.51
C ASP A 191 -1.82 -9.01 -1.88
N TYR A 192 -1.76 -7.86 -1.20
CA TYR A 192 -0.73 -6.86 -1.33
C TYR A 192 0.19 -6.89 -0.11
N ALA A 193 1.49 -6.79 -0.33
CA ALA A 193 2.48 -6.62 0.72
C ALA A 193 3.42 -5.48 0.37
N PHE A 194 3.62 -4.55 1.30
CA PHE A 194 4.54 -3.43 1.16
C PHE A 194 5.54 -3.45 2.30
N LEU A 195 6.83 -3.44 1.97
CA LEU A 195 7.91 -3.56 2.95
C LEU A 195 8.72 -2.26 2.99
N PHE A 196 8.68 -1.61 4.14
CA PHE A 196 9.37 -0.36 4.42
C PHE A 196 10.53 -0.59 5.37
N ARG A 197 11.58 0.22 5.22
CA ARG A 197 12.74 0.22 6.12
C ARG A 197 13.24 1.63 6.34
N ASP A 198 13.75 1.89 7.53
CA ASP A 198 14.54 3.09 7.80
C ASP A 198 15.77 3.11 6.90
N THR A 199 16.20 4.31 6.51
CA THR A 199 17.54 4.43 5.94
C THR A 199 18.60 4.11 6.99
N PRO A 200 19.72 3.48 6.58
CA PRO A 200 20.88 3.23 7.44
C PRO A 200 21.28 4.47 8.25
#